data_AF-L9XC02-F1
#
_entry.id   AF-L9XC02-F1
#
_cell.length_a   1.000
_cell.length_b   1.000
_cell.length_c   1.000
_cell.angle_alpha   90.00
_cell.angle_beta   90.00
_cell.angle_gamma   90.00
#
_symmetry.space_group_name_H-M   'P 1'
#
loop_
_entity.id
_entity.type
_entity.pdbx_description
1 polymer ?
#
loop_
_entity_poly.entity_id
_entity_poly.type
_entity_poly.pdbx_seq_one_letter_code
_entity_poly.pdbx_strand_id
1 'polypeptide(L)'
;MTPSTTEQGSDTSDGDVELPATEAVQRALHEATAHLYDELAVAKAERADGAAELPPEVFDDLEELYVATAEESVTTVRISYEQE
;
A
#
# COMPACT_ATOMS: atom_id res chain seq x y z
N MET A 1 16.05 3.97 -32.24
CA MET A 1 15.07 5.02 -31.86
C MET A 1 13.69 4.42 -31.99
N THR A 2 12.89 4.64 -30.93
CA THR A 2 11.46 4.35 -30.68
C THR A 2 10.95 2.90 -30.76
N PRO A 3 10.31 2.40 -29.68
CA PRO A 3 9.05 1.70 -29.78
C PRO A 3 7.89 2.67 -29.52
N SER A 4 6.86 2.49 -30.32
CA SER A 4 5.61 3.25 -30.37
C SER A 4 4.67 2.86 -29.23
N THR A 5 3.89 3.85 -28.79
CA THR A 5 2.54 3.81 -28.22
C THR A 5 1.89 2.43 -28.11
N THR A 6 1.65 1.98 -26.88
CA THR A 6 0.59 1.03 -26.54
C THR A 6 -0.45 1.76 -25.68
N GLU A 7 -1.56 2.04 -26.35
CA GLU A 7 -2.95 2.11 -25.89
C GLU A 7 -3.24 2.33 -24.40
N GLN A 8 -3.75 3.53 -24.15
CA GLN A 8 -4.60 3.94 -23.04
C GLN A 8 -5.82 3.00 -22.93
N GLY A 9 -5.96 2.31 -21.80
CA GLY A 9 -7.09 1.42 -21.53
C GLY A 9 -7.32 1.23 -20.04
N SER A 10 -8.44 1.80 -19.57
CA SER A 10 -9.02 1.74 -18.21
C SER A 10 -8.44 2.76 -17.22
N ASP A 11 -9.32 3.64 -16.73
CA ASP A 11 -9.04 4.81 -15.87
C ASP A 11 -8.75 4.43 -14.41
N THR A 12 -8.04 3.32 -14.18
CA THR A 12 -7.43 3.03 -12.88
C THR A 12 -6.07 3.70 -12.89
N SER A 13 -5.89 4.76 -12.11
CA SER A 13 -4.60 5.45 -12.03
C SER A 13 -3.63 4.62 -11.17
N ASP A 14 -3.14 3.52 -11.73
CA ASP A 14 -2.07 2.72 -11.15
C ASP A 14 -0.74 3.50 -11.29
N GLY A 15 -0.26 4.03 -10.16
CA GLY A 15 1.03 4.70 -10.08
C GLY A 15 2.05 3.81 -9.38
N ASP A 16 3.08 3.37 -10.10
CA ASP A 16 4.26 2.76 -9.50
C ASP A 16 5.16 3.88 -8.93
N VAL A 17 5.41 3.86 -7.62
CA VAL A 17 6.32 4.77 -6.92
C VAL A 17 7.62 4.04 -6.63
N GLU A 18 8.70 4.48 -7.28
CA GLU A 18 10.05 4.03 -6.95
C GLU A 18 10.49 4.64 -5.61
N LEU A 19 10.82 3.77 -4.65
CA LEU A 19 11.30 4.20 -3.35
C LEU A 19 12.83 4.08 -3.29
N PRO A 20 13.53 5.08 -2.71
CA PRO A 20 14.96 4.94 -2.47
C PRO A 20 15.21 3.74 -1.55
N ALA A 21 15.99 2.76 -2.00
CA ALA A 21 16.40 1.59 -1.22
C ALA A 21 17.44 1.94 -0.14
N THR A 22 17.06 2.86 0.74
CA THR A 22 17.87 3.29 1.88
C THR A 22 17.25 2.75 3.16
N GLU A 23 18.09 2.36 4.12
CA GLU A 23 17.65 1.89 5.46
C GLU A 23 16.65 2.85 6.11
N ALA A 24 16.86 4.16 5.95
CA ALA A 24 15.98 5.18 6.51
C ALA A 24 14.57 5.16 5.89
N VAL A 25 14.47 4.95 4.57
CA VAL A 25 13.17 4.85 3.87
C VAL A 25 12.48 3.53 4.21
N GLN A 26 13.21 2.42 4.27
CA GLN A 26 12.65 1.12 4.67
C GLN A 26 12.10 1.18 6.10
N ARG A 27 12.88 1.76 7.02
CA ARG A 27 12.45 1.95 8.40
C ARG A 27 11.22 2.85 8.50
N ALA A 28 11.19 3.97 7.79
CA ALA A 28 10.04 4.87 7.80
C ALA A 28 8.79 4.18 7.25
N LEU A 29 8.94 3.38 6.19
CA LEU A 29 7.83 2.62 5.60
C LEU A 29 7.34 1.51 6.56
N HIS A 30 8.26 0.84 7.25
CA HIS A 30 7.94 -0.16 8.27
C HIS A 30 7.15 0.44 9.44
N GLU A 31 7.62 1.57 9.99
CA GLU A 31 6.96 2.29 11.07
C GLU A 31 5.58 2.83 10.63
N ALA A 32 5.47 3.36 9.41
CA ALA A 32 4.19 3.82 8.86
C ALA A 32 3.19 2.68 8.64
N THR A 33 3.65 1.53 8.13
CA THR A 33 2.80 0.35 7.91
C THR A 33 2.28 -0.21 9.23
N ALA A 34 3.15 -0.30 10.24
CA ALA A 34 2.75 -0.71 11.59
C ALA A 34 1.69 0.24 12.19
N HIS A 35 1.92 1.55 12.08
CA HIS A 35 0.99 2.53 12.60
C HIS A 35 -0.37 2.47 11.88
N LEU A 36 -0.38 2.29 10.56
CA LEU A 36 -1.61 2.12 9.79
C LEU A 36 -2.38 0.86 10.22
N TYR A 37 -1.70 -0.26 10.42
CA TYR A 37 -2.32 -1.49 10.90
C TYR A 37 -3.00 -1.27 12.26
N ASP A 38 -2.30 -0.64 13.21
CA ASP A 38 -2.83 -0.36 14.54
C ASP A 38 -4.08 0.54 14.49
N GLU A 39 -4.02 1.64 13.73
CA GLU A 39 -5.17 2.56 13.58
C GLU A 39 -6.37 1.86 12.93
N LEU A 40 -6.14 1.00 11.93
CA LEU A 40 -7.20 0.22 11.30
C LEU A 40 -7.79 -0.84 12.23
N ALA A 41 -6.96 -1.48 13.06
CA ALA A 41 -7.41 -2.43 14.07
C ALA A 41 -8.28 -1.74 15.14
N VAL A 42 -7.87 -0.55 15.59
CA VAL A 42 -8.67 0.30 16.50
C VAL A 42 -9.98 0.71 15.83
N ALA A 43 -9.93 1.23 14.59
CA ALA A 43 -11.12 1.64 13.85
C ALA A 43 -12.09 0.47 13.63
N LYS A 44 -11.59 -0.75 13.39
CA LYS A 44 -12.40 -1.97 13.29
C LYS A 44 -13.08 -2.31 14.62
N ALA A 45 -12.36 -2.19 15.74
CA ALA A 45 -12.91 -2.43 17.07
C ALA A 45 -13.97 -1.39 17.47
N GLU A 46 -13.80 -0.13 17.05
CA GLU A 46 -14.72 0.98 17.35
C GLU A 46 -15.94 1.04 16.41
N ARG A 47 -15.83 0.55 15.16
CA ARG A 47 -16.91 0.57 14.14
C ARG A 47 -17.89 -0.61 14.21
N ALA A 48 -18.24 -1.06 15.41
CA ALA A 48 -19.27 -2.11 15.59
C ALA A 48 -20.66 -1.73 15.03
N ASP A 49 -20.89 -0.47 14.64
CA ASP A 49 -22.16 0.07 14.14
C ASP A 49 -22.01 0.69 12.71
N GLY A 50 -21.98 -0.16 11.68
CA GLY A 50 -22.55 0.19 10.37
C GLY A 50 -21.72 0.94 9.31
N ALA A 51 -20.41 1.16 9.49
CA ALA A 51 -19.54 1.58 8.39
C ALA A 51 -18.97 0.36 7.64
N ALA A 52 -18.72 0.50 6.34
CA ALA A 52 -18.21 -0.60 5.50
C ALA A 52 -16.98 -1.27 6.16
N GLU A 53 -17.12 -2.55 6.50
CA GLU A 53 -16.03 -3.36 7.02
C GLU A 53 -14.95 -3.44 5.94
N LEU A 54 -13.71 -3.12 6.30
CA LEU A 54 -12.60 -3.29 5.37
C LEU A 54 -12.50 -4.77 5.00
N PRO A 55 -12.24 -5.10 3.72
CA PRO A 55 -11.97 -6.47 3.33
C PRO A 55 -10.84 -7.05 4.20
N PRO A 56 -10.92 -8.31 4.64
CA PRO A 56 -9.86 -8.94 5.43
C PRO A 56 -8.52 -8.94 4.68
N GLU A 57 -8.58 -8.99 3.34
CA GLU A 57 -7.46 -8.89 2.41
C GLU A 57 -6.58 -7.65 2.67
N VAL A 58 -7.17 -6.54 3.14
CA VAL A 58 -6.41 -5.32 3.47
C VAL A 58 -5.44 -5.55 4.63
N PHE A 59 -5.84 -6.35 5.63
CA PHE A 59 -4.94 -6.66 6.75
C PHE A 59 -3.85 -7.64 6.34
N ASP A 60 -4.17 -8.60 5.46
CA ASP A 60 -3.20 -9.55 4.91
C ASP A 60 -2.15 -8.81 4.06
N ASP A 61 -2.58 -7.88 3.18
CA ASP A 61 -1.70 -7.05 2.36
C ASP A 61 -0.79 -6.14 3.21
N LEU A 62 -1.32 -5.58 4.30
CA LEU A 62 -0.52 -4.76 5.23
C LEU A 62 0.51 -5.59 6.01
N GLU A 63 0.19 -6.84 6.38
CA GLU A 63 1.14 -7.74 7.03
C GLU A 63 2.27 -8.12 6.06
N GLU A 64 1.94 -8.41 4.79
CA GLU A 64 2.96 -8.68 3.75
C GLU A 64 3.89 -7.48 3.55
N LEU A 65 3.34 -6.26 3.46
CA LEU A 65 4.14 -5.04 3.34
C LEU A 65 5.01 -4.79 4.59
N TYR A 66 4.49 -5.06 5.78
CA TYR A 66 5.23 -4.92 7.03
C TYR A 66 6.44 -5.88 7.08
N VAL A 67 6.27 -7.13 6.64
CA VAL A 67 7.37 -8.09 6.54
C VAL A 67 8.39 -7.65 5.48
N ALA A 68 7.93 -7.25 4.30
CA ALA A 68 8.81 -6.84 3.20
C ALA A 68 9.68 -5.61 3.56
N THR A 69 9.13 -4.67 4.32
CA THR A 69 9.86 -3.49 4.82
C THR A 69 10.90 -3.83 5.89
N ALA A 70 10.65 -4.85 6.71
CA ALA A 70 11.62 -5.35 7.68
C ALA A 70 12.81 -6.07 7.00
N GLU A 71 12.55 -6.72 5.86
CA GLU A 71 13.56 -7.38 5.03
C GLU A 71 14.27 -6.44 4.05
N GLU A 72 14.03 -5.12 4.15
CA GLU A 72 14.60 -4.08 3.28
C GLU A 72 14.39 -4.34 1.78
N SER A 73 13.35 -5.10 1.43
CA SER A 73 13.13 -5.64 0.08
C SER A 73 12.17 -4.80 -0.75
N VAL A 74 11.61 -3.72 -0.18
CA VAL A 74 10.64 -2.86 -0.86
C VAL A 74 11.35 -1.80 -1.69
N THR A 75 11.41 -2.03 -3.00
CA THR A 75 12.04 -1.09 -3.95
C THR A 75 11.01 -0.33 -4.80
N THR A 76 9.80 -0.88 -4.90
CA THR A 76 8.69 -0.30 -5.67
C THR A 76 7.40 -0.55 -4.90
N VAL A 77 6.56 0.48 -4.79
CA VAL A 77 5.20 0.35 -4.25
C VAL A 77 4.23 0.77 -5.35
N ARG A 78 3.30 -0.11 -5.69
CA ARG A 78 2.19 0.22 -6.57
C ARG A 78 1.02 0.71 -5.73
N ILE A 79 0.51 1.89 -6.06
CA ILE A 79 -0.70 2.43 -5.44
C ILE A 79 -1.80 2.43 -6.49
N SER A 80 -2.84 1.66 -6.22
CA SER A 80 -4.06 1.60 -7.02
C SER A 80 -5.18 2.30 -6.25
N TYR A 81 -5.75 3.34 -6.83
CA TYR A 81 -6.93 4.01 -6.27
C TYR A 81 -7.90 4.36 -7.39
N GLU A 82 -9.19 4.23 -7.11
CA GLU A 82 -10.24 4.76 -7.96
C GLU A 82 -10.40 6.25 -7.63
N GLN A 83 -10.23 7.13 -8.63
CA GLN A 83 -10.56 8.55 -8.50
C GLN A 83 -12.07 8.73 -8.71
N GLU A 84 -12.75 9.37 -7.75
CA GLU A 84 -14.17 9.78 -7.87
C GLU A 84 -14.36 11.04 -8.74
#